data_AF-A0A522YYL1-F1
#
_entry.id   AF-A0A522YYL1-F1
#
_cell.length_a   1.000
_cell.length_b   1.000
_cell.length_c   1.000
_cell.angle_alpha   90.00
_cell.angle_beta   90.00
_cell.angle_gamma   90.00
#
_symmetry.space_group_name_H-M   'P 1'
#
loop_
_entity.id
_entity.type
_entity.pdbx_description
1 polymer ?
#
loop_
_entity_poly.entity_id
_entity_poly.type
_entity_poly.pdbx_seq_one_letter_code
_entity_poly.pdbx_strand_id
1 'polypeptide(L)' 'MTEPIGLIAGSGRFPVLFAEEAKRQGARVVAVALKGVTD' A
#
# COMPACT_ATOMS: atom_id res chain seq x y z
N MET A 1 17.92 2.75 -8.24
CA MET A 1 16.59 2.15 -8.01
C MET A 1 16.01 2.85 -6.79
N THR A 2 14.78 3.34 -6.85
CA THR A 2 14.11 3.96 -5.70
C THR A 2 13.78 2.90 -4.65
N GLU A 3 13.92 3.23 -3.37
CA GLU A 3 13.53 2.33 -2.30
C GLU A 3 12.01 2.05 -2.35
N PRO A 4 11.57 0.81 -2.05
CA PRO A 4 10.16 0.48 -2.03
C PRO A 4 9.44 1.21 -0.89
N ILE A 5 8.19 1.61 -1.13
CA ILE A 5 7.32 2.19 -0.11
C ILE A 5 6.75 1.06 0.73
N GLY A 6 7.03 1.07 2.04
CA GLY A 6 6.36 0.21 3.01
C GLY A 6 4.97 0.77 3.34
N LEU A 7 3.93 -0.04 3.17
CA LEU A 7 2.56 0.32 3.51
C LEU A 7 2.02 -0.61 4.60
N ILE A 8 1.72 -0.06 5.77
CA ILE A 8 0.96 -0.77 6.80
C ILE A 8 -0.52 -0.56 6.48
N ALA A 9 -1.17 -1.58 5.92
CA ALA A 9 -2.54 -1.48 5.46
C ALA A 9 -3.50 -1.54 6.66
N GLY A 10 -4.14 -0.40 6.96
CA GLY A 10 -5.29 -0.31 7.84
C GLY A 10 -6.58 -0.76 7.14
N SER A 11 -7.73 -0.29 7.63
CA SER A 11 -9.04 -0.61 7.06
C SER A 11 -9.44 0.32 5.92
N GLY A 12 -10.36 -0.15 5.09
CA GLY A 12 -11.04 0.65 4.09
C GLY A 12 -10.20 0.88 2.84
N ARG A 13 -10.61 1.85 2.02
CA ARG A 13 -10.12 1.94 0.63
C ARG A 13 -8.75 2.60 0.47
N PHE A 14 -8.23 3.27 1.51
CA PHE A 14 -7.00 4.05 1.37
C PHE A 14 -5.78 3.19 0.97
N PRO A 15 -5.46 2.05 1.64
CA PRO A 15 -4.29 1.26 1.28
C PRO A 15 -4.31 0.79 -0.17
N VAL A 16 -5.49 0.45 -0.68
CA VAL A 16 -5.70 0.04 -2.08
C VAL A 16 -5.48 1.22 -3.03
N LEU A 17 -6.17 2.34 -2.80
CA LEU A 17 -6.06 3.53 -3.67
C LEU A 17 -4.63 4.08 -3.70
N PHE A 18 -3.94 4.07 -2.56
CA PHE A 18 -2.53 4.46 -2.47
C PHE A 18 -1.64 3.53 -3.30
N ALA A 19 -1.79 2.20 -3.15
CA ALA A 19 -0.97 1.23 -3.87
C ALA A 19 -1.18 1.32 -5.39
N GLU A 20 -2.42 1.53 -5.84
CA GLU A 20 -2.73 1.75 -7.25
C GLU A 20 -2.08 3.00 -7.82
N GLU A 21 -2.16 4.13 -7.10
CA GLU A 21 -1.59 5.38 -7.57
C GLU A 21 -0.06 5.37 -7.54
N ALA A 22 0.53 4.81 -6.49
CA ALA A 22 1.98 4.59 -6.43
C ALA A 22 2.47 3.74 -7.61
N LYS A 23 1.72 2.69 -7.97
CA LYS A 23 2.02 1.87 -9.16
C LYS A 23 1.90 2.69 -10.45
N ARG A 24 0.89 3.55 -10.60
CA ARG A 24 0.74 4.45 -11.76
C ARG A 24 1.91 5.43 -11.88
N GLN A 25 2.50 5.84 -10.76
CA GLN A 25 3.69 6.70 -10.71
C GLN A 25 5.02 5.92 -10.82
N GLY A 26 4.98 4.60 -11.04
CA GLY A 26 6.17 3.77 -11.19
C GLY A 26 6.87 3.41 -9.88
N ALA A 27 6.24 3.68 -8.73
CA ALA A 27 6.76 3.29 -7.43
C ALA A 27 6.41 1.83 -7.10
N ARG A 28 7.33 1.15 -6.40
CA ARG A 28 7.11 -0.20 -5.85
C ARG A 28 6.56 -0.08 -4.43
N VAL A 29 5.43 -0.71 -4.17
CA VAL A 29 4.81 -0.79 -2.83
C VAL A 29 4.95 -2.21 -2.28
N VAL A 30 5.32 -2.32 -1.00
CA VAL A 30 5.26 -3.56 -0.22
C VAL A 30 4.28 -3.32 0.91
N ALA A 31 3.12 -3.99 0.85
CA ALA A 31 2.07 -3.82 1.84
C ALA A 31 2.04 -4.98 2.85
N VAL A 32 1.78 -4.66 4.11
CA VAL A 32 1.49 -5.63 5.18
C VAL A 32 0.11 -5.36 5.75
N ALA A 33 -0.74 -6.40 5.80
CA ALA A 33 -2.08 -6.31 6.35
C ALA A 33 -2.06 -6.42 7.89
N LEU A 34 -2.78 -5.53 8.57
CA LEU A 34 -3.04 -5.61 10.00
C LEU A 34 -4.22 -6.54 10.24
N LYS A 35 -3.93 -7.72 10.80
CA LYS A 35 -4.95 -8.72 11.16
C LYS A 35 -6.03 -8.10 12.06
N GLY A 36 -7.30 -8.28 11.67
CA GLY A 36 -8.46 -7.75 12.39
C GLY A 36 -8.76 -6.27 12.11
N VAL A 37 -7.98 -5.63 11.23
CA VAL A 37 -8.17 -4.24 10.79
C VAL A 37 -8.32 -4.18 9.28
N THR A 38 -7.45 -4.86 8.52
CA THR A 38 -7.52 -4.91 7.06
C THR A 38 -8.71 -5.77 6.60
N ASP A 39 -9.41 -5.27 5.58
CA ASP A 39 -10.52 -5.91 4.86
C ASP A 39 -10.05 -6.75 3.65
#